data_AF-A0A9D1ME82-F1
#
_entry.id   AF-A0A9D1ME82-F1
#
_cell.length_a   1.000
_cell.length_b   1.000
_cell.length_c   1.000
_cell.angle_alpha   90.00
_cell.angle_beta   90.00
_cell.angle_gamma   90.00
#
_symmetry.space_group_name_H-M   'P 1'
#
loop_
_entity.id
_entity.type
_entity.pdbx_description
1 polymer ?
#
loop_
_entity_poly.entity_id
_entity_poly.type
_entity_poly.pdbx_seq_one_letter_code
_entity_poly.pdbx_strand_id
1 'polypeptide(L)'
;MEAVKESEKYIRIPYEFLSKGFTAAGLLTLGKIFTFSSANAKDGICRSSFKTFANDFRLSERQIARQVKELKAEKIVVQDKSRRACAAYTYAGKKCGNAFIRSDLYLYQKEFEICGEGKRYLTHSEILVLSLIQTHCGNPNAGKYTGSIRGMAKLLGLSSSTVQRCLDVLKRAHLITCESKAPNGSRWSTYRINKKLLRTKEREARDSDKKGYVDPKIAALDAKSEREHYYAVARDRANAPAEQMQARLRADERYREAERQYNRLTPMIGKYDAFGQAEESRKAKVEQKRWAAVMAERMAALNISPEDLRPRYRCVKCSDTGFLPNGQMCDCYPKGGRR
;
A
#
# COMPACT_ATOMS: atom_id res chain seq x y z
N MET A 1 23.95 -10.65 5.57
CA MET A 1 22.62 -11.27 5.39
C MET A 1 21.85 -11.11 6.68
N GLU A 2 21.19 -9.96 6.87
CA GLU A 2 20.28 -9.77 8.00
C GLU A 2 18.87 -10.11 7.55
N ALA A 3 18.31 -11.14 8.19
CA ALA A 3 16.92 -11.52 8.06
C ALA A 3 16.04 -10.29 8.30
N VAL A 4 15.16 -10.01 7.32
CA VAL A 4 14.09 -9.02 7.42
C VAL A 4 13.24 -9.42 8.63
N LYS A 5 13.55 -8.84 9.79
CA LYS A 5 12.80 -9.07 11.03
C LYS A 5 11.35 -8.66 10.80
N GLU A 6 10.45 -9.51 11.30
CA GLU A 6 8.98 -9.38 11.26
C GLU A 6 8.53 -7.93 11.25
N SER A 7 7.64 -7.58 10.30
CA SER A 7 6.98 -6.27 10.24
C SER A 7 6.56 -5.84 11.65
N GLU A 8 6.91 -4.63 12.06
CA GLU A 8 6.56 -4.14 13.39
C GLU A 8 5.05 -4.26 13.60
N LYS A 9 4.61 -5.17 14.48
CA LYS A 9 3.18 -5.44 14.77
C LYS A 9 2.57 -4.46 15.78
N TYR A 10 3.27 -3.35 15.99
CA TYR A 10 2.90 -2.31 16.92
C TYR A 10 3.20 -0.97 16.27
N ILE A 11 2.49 0.05 16.72
CA ILE A 11 2.78 1.44 16.39
C ILE A 11 3.49 2.10 17.56
N ARG A 12 4.43 2.97 17.23
CA ARG A 12 5.12 3.90 18.11
C ARG A 12 4.37 5.21 18.14
N ILE A 13 3.99 5.64 19.33
CA ILE A 13 3.38 6.95 19.58
C ILE A 13 4.38 7.75 20.43
N PRO A 14 5.26 8.56 19.81
CA PRO A 14 6.13 9.50 20.51
C PRO A 14 5.38 10.35 21.52
N TYR A 15 5.97 10.58 22.70
CA TYR A 15 5.35 11.42 23.75
C TYR A 15 5.13 12.86 23.28
N GLU A 16 5.96 13.33 22.34
CA GLU A 16 5.86 14.64 21.71
C GLU A 16 4.54 14.81 20.95
N PHE A 17 3.94 13.73 20.43
CA PHE A 17 2.65 13.81 19.73
C PHE A 17 1.51 14.09 20.70
N LEU A 18 1.63 13.62 21.94
CA LEU A 18 0.58 13.78 22.94
C LEU A 18 0.47 15.23 23.44
N SER A 19 1.60 15.95 23.44
CA SER A 19 1.64 17.37 23.84
C SER A 19 0.89 18.31 22.88
N LYS A 20 0.55 17.83 21.67
CA LYS A 20 -0.07 18.63 20.61
C LYS A 20 -1.61 18.57 20.60
N GLY A 21 -2.24 17.84 21.53
CA GLY A 21 -3.70 17.83 21.68
C GLY A 21 -4.47 17.09 20.57
N PHE A 22 -3.81 16.18 19.84
CA PHE A 22 -4.49 15.37 18.82
C PHE A 22 -5.56 14.46 19.43
N THR A 23 -6.62 14.21 18.67
CA THR A 23 -7.61 13.18 19.01
C THR A 23 -6.95 11.80 19.04
N ALA A 24 -7.56 10.82 19.73
CA ALA A 24 -7.07 9.44 19.73
C ALA A 24 -6.89 8.89 18.29
N ALA A 25 -7.85 9.15 17.40
CA ALA A 25 -7.75 8.74 15.99
C ALA A 25 -6.57 9.43 15.26
N GLY A 26 -6.33 10.71 15.53
CA GLY A 26 -5.20 11.46 15.00
C GLY A 26 -3.86 10.91 15.48
N LEU A 27 -3.75 10.60 16.78
CA LEU A 27 -2.56 9.97 17.38
C LEU A 27 -2.24 8.61 16.76
N LEU A 28 -3.25 7.78 16.53
CA LEU A 28 -3.05 6.46 15.93
C LEU A 28 -2.65 6.54 14.46
N THR A 29 -3.30 7.45 13.71
CA THR A 29 -2.96 7.70 12.31
C THR A 29 -1.52 8.22 12.19
N LEU A 30 -1.17 9.22 13.00
CA LEU A 30 0.17 9.80 13.03
C LEU A 30 1.22 8.79 13.53
N GLY A 31 0.92 8.04 14.58
CA GLY A 31 1.79 7.00 15.14
C GLY A 31 2.09 5.91 14.12
N LYS A 32 1.09 5.46 13.36
CA LYS A 32 1.28 4.51 12.25
C LYS A 32 2.17 5.09 11.15
N ILE A 33 1.87 6.30 10.68
CA ILE A 33 2.70 6.97 9.66
C ILE A 33 4.13 7.10 10.17
N PHE A 34 4.33 7.57 11.40
CA PHE A 34 5.65 7.71 12.02
C PHE A 34 6.39 6.37 12.09
N THR A 35 5.76 5.32 12.62
CA THR A 35 6.39 4.00 12.78
C THR A 35 6.86 3.42 11.45
N PHE A 36 6.01 3.48 10.43
CA PHE A 36 6.29 2.89 9.12
C PHE A 36 6.94 3.87 8.14
N SER A 37 7.35 5.06 8.58
CA SER A 37 8.18 5.99 7.79
C SER A 37 9.51 6.35 8.46
N SER A 38 9.62 6.22 9.79
CA SER A 38 10.85 6.49 10.55
C SER A 38 11.59 5.19 10.89
N ALA A 39 12.87 5.14 10.53
CA ALA A 39 13.87 4.13 10.90
C ALA A 39 13.70 2.66 10.43
N ASN A 40 12.48 2.12 10.22
CA ASN A 40 12.29 0.67 9.97
C ASN A 40 11.66 0.29 8.63
N ALA A 41 11.21 1.27 7.83
CA ALA A 41 10.78 1.00 6.46
C ALA A 41 12.01 0.99 5.54
N LYS A 42 12.17 -0.06 4.73
CA LYS A 42 13.23 -0.15 3.70
C LYS A 42 13.31 1.11 2.81
N ASP A 43 12.20 1.82 2.64
CA ASP A 43 12.07 3.02 1.81
C ASP A 43 11.88 4.33 2.61
N GLY A 44 11.78 4.30 3.95
CA GLY A 44 11.41 5.49 4.76
C GLY A 44 10.00 6.02 4.48
N ILE A 45 9.11 5.19 3.92
CA ILE A 45 7.77 5.58 3.45
C ILE A 45 6.73 4.61 3.99
N CYS A 46 5.67 5.15 4.59
CA CYS A 46 4.49 4.38 4.98
C CYS A 46 3.55 4.25 3.77
N ARG A 47 3.40 3.05 3.20
CA ARG A 47 2.47 2.78 2.10
C ARG A 47 1.19 2.16 2.66
N SER A 48 0.06 2.86 2.55
CA SER A 48 -1.21 2.35 3.05
C SER A 48 -2.40 3.04 2.39
N SER A 49 -3.50 2.31 2.15
CA SER A 49 -4.74 2.93 1.68
C SER A 49 -5.56 3.45 2.88
N PHE A 50 -6.50 4.38 2.65
CA PHE A 50 -7.43 4.79 3.70
C PHE A 50 -8.26 3.62 4.24
N LYS A 51 -8.67 2.69 3.35
CA LYS A 51 -9.32 1.43 3.73
C LYS A 51 -8.45 0.59 4.68
N THR A 52 -7.15 0.49 4.41
CA THR A 52 -6.21 -0.22 5.29
C THR A 52 -6.10 0.45 6.65
N PHE A 53 -5.93 1.78 6.70
CA PHE A 53 -5.94 2.53 7.98
C PHE A 53 -7.25 2.35 8.76
N ALA A 54 -8.39 2.40 8.06
CA ALA A 54 -9.71 2.23 8.62
C ALA A 54 -9.86 0.85 9.27
N ASN A 55 -9.45 -0.21 8.56
CA ASN A 55 -9.50 -1.58 9.05
C ASN A 55 -8.57 -1.80 10.26
N ASP A 56 -7.34 -1.28 10.21
CA ASP A 56 -6.36 -1.48 11.28
C ASP A 56 -6.81 -0.89 12.62
N PHE A 57 -7.56 0.21 12.59
CA PHE A 57 -7.98 0.92 13.80
C PHE A 57 -9.48 0.89 14.05
N ARG A 58 -10.29 0.19 13.25
CA ARG A 58 -11.77 0.24 13.29
C ARG A 58 -12.30 1.68 13.29
N LEU A 59 -11.80 2.47 12.36
CA LEU A 59 -12.23 3.84 12.09
C LEU A 59 -12.88 3.92 10.72
N SER A 60 -13.73 4.91 10.49
CA SER A 60 -14.24 5.15 9.14
C SER A 60 -13.17 5.75 8.22
N GLU A 61 -13.21 5.45 6.92
CA GLU A 61 -12.31 6.07 5.94
C GLU A 61 -12.42 7.60 5.95
N ARG A 62 -13.62 8.13 6.22
CA ARG A 62 -13.88 9.58 6.38
C ARG A 62 -13.10 10.16 7.56
N GLN A 63 -13.07 9.48 8.71
CA GLN A 63 -12.29 9.92 9.86
C GLN A 63 -10.80 9.92 9.54
N ILE A 64 -10.28 8.87 8.90
CA ILE A 64 -8.88 8.81 8.48
C ILE A 64 -8.55 9.95 7.51
N ALA A 65 -9.38 10.16 6.49
CA ALA A 65 -9.19 11.23 5.51
C ALA A 65 -9.16 12.61 6.17
N ARG A 66 -10.05 12.86 7.15
CA ARG A 66 -10.05 14.09 7.95
C ARG A 66 -8.75 14.26 8.75
N GLN A 67 -8.32 13.23 9.47
CA GLN A 67 -7.08 13.30 10.26
C GLN A 67 -5.85 13.52 9.37
N VAL A 68 -5.76 12.83 8.23
CA VAL A 68 -4.66 13.03 7.27
C VAL A 68 -4.69 14.46 6.71
N LYS A 69 -5.86 15.03 6.44
CA LYS A 69 -5.99 16.43 6.01
C LYS A 69 -5.47 17.41 7.07
N GLU A 70 -5.82 17.20 8.34
CA GLU A 70 -5.34 18.02 9.47
C GLU A 70 -3.81 17.91 9.63
N LEU A 71 -3.26 16.69 9.61
CA LEU A 71 -1.81 16.46 9.72
C LEU A 71 -1.01 17.08 8.56
N LYS A 72 -1.59 17.15 7.37
CA LYS A 72 -1.01 17.85 6.21
C LYS A 72 -1.07 19.36 6.36
N ALA A 73 -2.17 19.91 6.89
CA ALA A 73 -2.31 21.34 7.14
C ALA A 73 -1.26 21.83 8.15
N GLU A 74 -0.96 21.02 9.16
CA GLU A 74 0.10 21.29 10.14
C GLU A 74 1.53 21.00 9.62
N LYS A 75 1.68 20.57 8.36
CA LYS A 75 2.95 20.18 7.73
C LYS A 75 3.71 19.07 8.48
N ILE A 76 3.00 18.22 9.23
CA ILE A 76 3.59 17.09 9.97
C ILE A 76 3.71 15.86 9.06
N VAL A 77 2.83 15.72 8.09
CA VAL A 77 2.78 14.59 7.16
C VAL A 77 2.79 15.08 5.72
N VAL A 78 3.62 14.46 4.90
CA VAL A 78 3.61 14.60 3.43
C VAL A 78 2.95 13.36 2.83
N GLN A 79 2.05 13.58 1.86
CA GLN A 79 1.35 12.51 1.16
C GLN A 79 1.69 12.58 -0.33
N ASP A 80 2.30 11.54 -0.86
CA ASP A 80 2.52 11.33 -2.28
C ASP A 80 1.44 10.39 -2.87
N LYS A 81 0.80 10.83 -3.94
CA LYS A 81 -0.26 10.12 -4.68
C LYS A 81 0.19 9.64 -6.07
N SER A 82 1.48 9.76 -6.39
CA SER A 82 2.06 9.39 -7.70
C SER A 82 1.78 7.94 -8.10
N ARG A 83 1.64 7.02 -7.14
CA ARG A 83 1.32 5.60 -7.38
C ARG A 83 -0.19 5.35 -7.32
N ARG A 84 -0.75 4.79 -8.41
CA ARG A 84 -2.19 4.48 -8.53
C ARG A 84 -2.73 3.45 -7.52
N ALA A 85 -1.88 2.57 -6.98
CA ALA A 85 -2.32 1.47 -6.11
C ALA A 85 -2.52 1.85 -4.63
N CYS A 86 -1.68 2.71 -4.06
CA CYS A 86 -1.84 3.22 -2.70
C CYS A 86 -1.01 4.49 -2.49
N ALA A 87 -1.48 5.36 -1.58
CA ALA A 87 -0.76 6.57 -1.21
C ALA A 87 0.48 6.25 -0.35
N ALA A 88 1.52 7.04 -0.55
CA ALA A 88 2.74 7.04 0.25
C ALA A 88 2.71 8.19 1.25
N TYR A 89 3.01 7.92 2.52
CA TYR A 89 3.06 8.91 3.59
C TYR A 89 4.45 8.96 4.21
N THR A 90 4.93 10.18 4.45
CA THR A 90 6.21 10.43 5.12
C THR A 90 5.99 11.40 6.28
N TYR A 91 6.57 11.08 7.43
CA TYR A 91 6.62 12.01 8.55
C TYR A 91 7.63 13.13 8.26
N ALA A 92 7.17 14.37 8.28
CA ALA A 92 7.96 15.58 8.03
C ALA A 92 8.02 16.52 9.26
N GLY A 93 7.55 16.05 10.42
CA GLY A 93 7.59 16.83 11.66
C GLY A 93 8.99 16.90 12.28
N LYS A 94 9.08 17.59 13.43
CA LYS A 94 10.33 17.71 14.20
C LYS A 94 10.83 16.32 14.63
N LYS A 95 12.16 16.16 14.72
CA LYS A 95 12.78 14.93 15.22
C LYS A 95 12.24 14.63 16.62
N CYS A 96 11.64 13.45 16.77
CA CYS A 96 11.15 12.95 18.06
C CYS A 96 12.26 12.19 18.79
N GLY A 97 12.20 12.16 20.12
CA GLY A 97 13.10 11.37 20.94
C GLY A 97 12.90 9.86 20.78
N ASN A 98 13.74 9.08 21.45
CA ASN A 98 13.66 7.61 21.44
C ASN A 98 12.53 7.06 22.34
N ALA A 99 11.89 7.90 23.15
CA ALA A 99 10.82 7.50 24.05
C ALA A 99 9.46 7.55 23.36
N PHE A 100 8.72 6.44 23.39
CA PHE A 100 7.41 6.32 22.78
C PHE A 100 6.52 5.38 23.59
N ILE A 101 5.21 5.53 23.42
CA ILE A 101 4.22 4.53 23.82
C ILE A 101 4.12 3.48 22.72
N ARG A 102 4.28 2.21 23.08
CA ARG A 102 4.05 1.06 22.20
C ARG A 102 2.58 0.68 22.26
N SER A 103 1.89 0.68 21.11
CA SER A 103 0.53 0.17 20.98
C SER A 103 0.48 -0.97 19.98
N ASP A 104 0.19 -2.19 20.44
CA ASP A 104 0.14 -3.38 19.60
C ASP A 104 -1.14 -3.42 18.73
N LEU A 105 -1.01 -3.75 17.45
CA LEU A 105 -2.12 -3.69 16.48
C LEU A 105 -3.24 -4.70 16.78
N TYR A 106 -2.92 -5.85 17.37
CA TYR A 106 -3.93 -6.87 17.69
C TYR A 106 -4.99 -6.38 18.69
N LEU A 107 -4.67 -5.38 19.51
CA LEU A 107 -5.60 -4.77 20.47
C LEU A 107 -6.82 -4.14 19.76
N TYR A 108 -6.65 -3.73 18.50
CA TYR A 108 -7.70 -3.16 17.65
C TYR A 108 -8.45 -4.21 16.83
N GLN A 109 -8.06 -5.49 16.92
CA GLN A 109 -8.58 -6.56 16.08
C GLN A 109 -9.20 -7.70 16.89
N LYS A 110 -9.04 -7.69 18.22
CA LYS A 110 -9.55 -8.73 19.11
C LYS A 110 -10.54 -8.21 20.13
N GLU A 111 -11.54 -9.04 20.39
CA GLU A 111 -12.50 -8.85 21.46
C GLU A 111 -11.93 -9.36 22.78
N PHE A 112 -12.36 -8.71 23.86
CA PHE A 112 -12.00 -9.03 25.23
C PHE A 112 -13.28 -9.27 26.02
N GLU A 113 -13.23 -10.24 26.93
CA GLU A 113 -14.29 -10.48 27.89
C GLU A 113 -14.21 -9.42 28.98
N ILE A 114 -15.27 -8.65 29.16
CA ILE A 114 -15.34 -7.58 30.16
C ILE A 114 -16.46 -7.92 31.13
N CYS A 115 -16.13 -8.14 32.40
CA CYS A 115 -17.13 -8.45 33.41
C CYS A 115 -18.23 -7.37 33.44
N GLY A 116 -19.49 -7.80 33.25
CA GLY A 116 -20.67 -6.92 33.21
C GLY A 116 -21.01 -6.32 31.84
N GLU A 117 -20.16 -6.47 30.82
CA GLU A 117 -20.41 -5.99 29.45
C GLU A 117 -20.31 -7.10 28.39
N GLY A 118 -19.78 -8.28 28.75
CA GLY A 118 -19.60 -9.41 27.84
C GLY A 118 -18.39 -9.23 26.91
N LYS A 119 -18.41 -9.92 25.77
CA LYS A 119 -17.37 -9.82 24.75
C LYS A 119 -17.55 -8.57 23.92
N ARG A 120 -16.57 -7.68 23.95
CA ARG A 120 -16.49 -6.55 23.04
C ARG A 120 -15.06 -6.14 22.76
N TYR A 121 -14.92 -5.31 21.75
CA TYR A 121 -13.67 -4.63 21.46
C TYR A 121 -13.36 -3.52 22.48
N LEU A 122 -12.08 -3.34 22.81
CA LEU A 122 -11.63 -2.20 23.59
C LEU A 122 -11.76 -0.91 22.77
N THR A 123 -12.16 0.19 23.41
CA THR A 123 -12.19 1.51 22.78
C THR A 123 -10.77 2.06 22.58
N HIS A 124 -10.57 3.02 21.67
CA HIS A 124 -9.24 3.62 21.44
C HIS A 124 -8.63 4.23 22.71
N SER A 125 -9.45 4.85 23.56
CA SER A 125 -9.00 5.40 24.84
C SER A 125 -8.57 4.31 25.82
N GLU A 126 -9.31 3.20 25.91
CA GLU A 126 -8.93 2.03 26.72
C GLU A 126 -7.60 1.44 26.24
N ILE A 127 -7.41 1.32 24.92
CA ILE A 127 -6.18 0.81 24.32
C ILE A 127 -5.00 1.76 24.58
N LEU A 128 -5.18 3.08 24.49
CA LEU A 128 -4.12 4.06 24.77
C LEU A 128 -3.66 3.99 26.23
N VAL A 129 -4.60 3.91 27.18
CA VAL A 129 -4.28 3.76 28.61
C VAL A 129 -3.55 2.43 28.86
N LEU A 130 -4.03 1.33 28.29
CA LEU A 130 -3.38 0.02 28.39
C LEU A 130 -1.96 0.06 27.79
N SER A 131 -1.80 0.67 26.61
CA SER A 131 -0.54 0.78 25.89
C SER A 131 0.50 1.58 26.69
N LEU A 132 0.09 2.66 27.37
CA LEU A 132 0.93 3.41 28.29
C LEU A 132 1.42 2.52 29.43
N ILE A 133 0.50 1.87 30.14
CA ILE A 133 0.83 0.99 31.27
C ILE A 133 1.76 -0.15 30.81
N GLN A 134 1.44 -0.79 29.69
CA GLN A 134 2.21 -1.89 29.11
C GLN A 134 3.62 -1.46 28.74
N THR A 135 3.79 -0.28 28.13
CA THR A 135 5.10 0.26 27.75
C THR A 135 6.01 0.41 28.97
N HIS A 136 5.51 0.99 30.06
CA HIS A 136 6.29 1.13 31.29
C HIS A 136 6.51 -0.19 32.03
N CYS A 137 5.52 -1.10 32.04
CA CYS A 137 5.67 -2.43 32.64
C CYS A 137 6.63 -3.33 31.85
N GLY A 138 6.83 -3.04 30.56
CA GLY A 138 7.79 -3.70 29.69
C GLY A 138 9.24 -3.23 29.87
N ASN A 139 9.46 -2.11 30.56
CA ASN A 139 10.81 -1.64 30.89
C ASN A 139 11.44 -2.58 31.95
N PRO A 140 12.61 -3.17 31.68
CA PRO A 140 13.30 -4.10 32.58
C PRO A 140 13.48 -3.56 34.01
N ASN A 141 13.65 -2.25 34.15
CA ASN A 141 13.98 -1.62 35.42
C ASN A 141 12.76 -1.31 36.31
N ALA A 142 11.55 -1.24 35.73
CA ALA A 142 10.36 -0.83 36.46
C ALA A 142 9.41 -2.01 36.74
N GLY A 143 9.06 -2.80 35.72
CA GLY A 143 8.14 -3.94 35.84
C GLY A 143 6.69 -3.61 36.28
N LYS A 144 6.39 -2.34 36.55
CA LYS A 144 5.09 -1.79 36.98
C LYS A 144 4.97 -0.34 36.50
N TYR A 145 3.73 0.14 36.36
CA TYR A 145 3.46 1.55 36.11
C TYR A 145 3.02 2.21 37.42
N THR A 146 3.64 3.34 37.78
CA THR A 146 3.24 4.15 38.93
C THR A 146 2.94 5.56 38.45
N GLY A 147 1.72 6.05 38.70
CA GLY A 147 1.32 7.39 38.30
C GLY A 147 -0.06 7.79 38.82
N SER A 148 -0.40 9.07 38.77
CA SER A 148 -1.73 9.56 39.10
C SER A 148 -2.66 9.57 37.88
N ILE A 149 -3.96 9.49 38.12
CA ILE A 149 -4.99 9.59 37.07
C ILE A 149 -4.88 10.94 36.34
N ARG A 150 -4.64 12.03 37.09
CA ARG A 150 -4.40 13.36 36.50
C ARG A 150 -3.16 13.39 35.62
N GLY A 151 -2.09 12.70 36.03
CA GLY A 151 -0.87 12.56 35.25
C GLY A 151 -1.12 11.83 33.93
N MET A 152 -1.79 10.68 33.97
CA MET A 152 -2.20 9.94 32.76
C MET A 152 -3.10 10.77 31.86
N ALA A 153 -4.08 11.48 32.44
CA ALA A 153 -5.01 12.33 31.70
C ALA A 153 -4.27 13.44 30.94
N LYS A 154 -3.37 14.17 31.62
CA LYS A 154 -2.53 15.18 31.00
C LYS A 154 -1.62 14.60 29.92
N LEU A 155 -1.03 13.44 30.18
CA LEU A 155 -0.11 12.79 29.25
C LEU A 155 -0.82 12.29 28.00
N LEU A 156 -2.02 11.74 28.10
CA LEU A 156 -2.75 11.14 26.97
C LEU A 156 -3.72 12.11 26.29
N GLY A 157 -3.86 13.34 26.78
CA GLY A 157 -4.86 14.30 26.29
C GLY A 157 -6.30 13.86 26.55
N LEU A 158 -6.54 13.13 27.64
CA LEU A 158 -7.85 12.60 28.03
C LEU A 158 -8.37 13.32 29.28
N SER A 159 -9.68 13.28 29.50
CA SER A 159 -10.24 13.74 30.78
C SER A 159 -9.91 12.74 31.90
N SER A 160 -9.79 13.23 33.14
CA SER A 160 -9.54 12.36 34.31
C SER A 160 -10.64 11.33 34.52
N SER A 161 -11.91 11.68 34.23
CA SER A 161 -13.03 10.74 34.31
C SER A 161 -13.00 9.68 33.22
N THR A 162 -12.52 10.00 32.02
CA THR A 162 -12.28 9.01 30.96
C THR A 162 -11.18 8.04 31.36
N VAL A 163 -10.04 8.53 31.88
CA VAL A 163 -8.95 7.67 32.35
C VAL A 163 -9.42 6.73 33.47
N GLN A 164 -10.16 7.25 34.45
CA GLN A 164 -10.72 6.43 35.53
C GLN A 164 -11.62 5.32 34.98
N ARG A 165 -12.56 5.64 34.07
CA ARG A 165 -13.43 4.63 33.44
C ARG A 165 -12.62 3.60 32.65
N CYS A 166 -11.61 4.01 31.89
CA CYS A 166 -10.73 3.09 31.18
C CYS A 166 -10.01 2.14 32.14
N LEU A 167 -9.46 2.65 33.25
CA LEU A 167 -8.80 1.81 34.25
C LEU A 167 -9.76 0.78 34.87
N ASP A 168 -11.00 1.16 35.13
CA ASP A 168 -11.99 0.25 35.71
C ASP A 168 -12.45 -0.81 34.71
N VAL A 169 -12.61 -0.46 33.42
CA VAL A 169 -12.83 -1.44 32.35
C VAL A 169 -11.66 -2.40 32.24
N LEU A 170 -10.42 -1.90 32.19
CA LEU A 170 -9.23 -2.74 32.05
C LEU A 170 -9.03 -3.71 33.23
N LYS A 171 -9.45 -3.32 34.44
CA LYS A 171 -9.52 -4.22 35.61
C LYS A 171 -10.61 -5.28 35.44
N ARG A 172 -11.82 -4.89 35.02
CA ARG A 172 -12.93 -5.83 34.74
C ARG A 172 -12.65 -6.78 33.58
N ALA A 173 -11.76 -6.40 32.67
CA ALA A 173 -11.25 -7.25 31.61
C ALA A 173 -10.07 -8.13 32.06
N HIS A 174 -9.64 -8.04 33.33
CA HIS A 174 -8.47 -8.71 33.90
C HIS A 174 -7.15 -8.46 33.14
N LEU A 175 -7.08 -7.34 32.41
CA LEU A 175 -5.89 -6.93 31.63
C LEU A 175 -4.85 -6.24 32.50
N ILE A 176 -5.31 -5.56 33.55
CA ILE A 176 -4.46 -4.90 34.54
C ILE A 176 -4.89 -5.25 35.96
N THR A 177 -3.95 -5.22 36.90
CA THR A 177 -4.18 -5.29 38.34
C THR A 177 -3.66 -4.03 39.02
N CYS A 178 -4.35 -3.57 40.06
CA CYS A 178 -3.92 -2.43 40.86
C CYS A 178 -3.32 -2.94 42.16
N GLU A 179 -2.02 -2.74 42.36
CA GLU A 179 -1.29 -3.23 43.56
C GLU A 179 -1.43 -2.26 44.73
N SER A 180 -1.33 -0.97 44.46
CA SER A 180 -1.58 0.08 45.45
C SER A 180 -2.52 1.11 44.88
N LYS A 181 -3.67 1.28 45.55
CA LYS A 181 -4.68 2.27 45.21
C LYS A 181 -4.43 3.51 46.04
N ALA A 182 -4.27 4.64 45.39
CA ALA A 182 -4.24 5.92 46.07
C ALA A 182 -5.62 6.21 46.71
N PRO A 183 -5.69 6.81 47.91
CA PRO A 183 -6.94 7.20 48.54
C PRO A 183 -7.69 8.31 47.76
N ASN A 184 -6.98 9.08 46.92
CA ASN A 184 -7.56 10.11 46.05
C ASN A 184 -6.83 10.21 44.69
N GLY A 185 -7.50 10.77 43.68
CA GLY A 185 -7.03 10.76 42.28
C GLY A 185 -5.78 11.61 41.97
N SER A 186 -5.28 12.38 42.94
CA SER A 186 -4.04 13.16 42.84
C SER A 186 -2.79 12.36 43.25
N ARG A 187 -2.94 11.33 44.09
CA ARG A 187 -1.83 10.47 44.53
C ARG A 187 -1.59 9.32 43.55
N TRP A 188 -0.38 8.76 43.60
CA TRP A 188 0.06 7.74 42.66
C TRP A 188 -0.56 6.38 42.97
N SER A 189 -1.12 5.73 41.94
CA SER A 189 -1.53 4.34 41.99
C SER A 189 -0.55 3.49 41.19
N THR A 190 -0.37 2.25 41.62
CA THR A 190 0.54 1.31 40.95
C THR A 190 -0.26 0.22 40.24
N TYR A 191 0.07 0.00 38.97
CA TYR A 191 -0.59 -0.96 38.09
C TYR A 191 0.40 -1.95 37.50
N ARG A 192 -0.05 -3.19 37.34
CA ARG A 192 0.65 -4.22 36.56
C ARG A 192 -0.24 -4.74 35.45
N ILE A 193 0.42 -5.23 34.39
CA ILE A 193 -0.25 -5.92 33.28
C ILE A 193 -0.35 -7.42 33.54
N ASN A 194 -1.45 -8.02 33.10
CA ASN A 194 -1.58 -9.46 33.03
C ASN A 194 -0.83 -9.99 31.79
N LYS A 195 0.48 -10.21 31.94
CA LYS A 195 1.36 -10.65 30.84
C LYS A 195 0.90 -11.95 30.19
N LYS A 196 0.34 -12.88 30.97
CA LYS A 196 -0.13 -14.18 30.47
C LYS A 196 -1.32 -13.99 29.53
N LEU A 197 -2.34 -13.23 29.96
CA LEU A 197 -3.53 -12.98 29.15
C LEU A 197 -3.19 -12.23 27.86
N LEU A 198 -2.38 -11.17 27.94
CA LEU A 198 -1.97 -10.40 26.75
C LEU A 198 -1.19 -11.27 25.74
N ARG A 199 -0.25 -12.11 26.20
CA ARG A 199 0.49 -13.04 25.32
C ARG A 199 -0.42 -14.09 24.68
N THR A 200 -1.41 -14.61 25.40
CA THR A 200 -2.40 -15.52 24.83
C THR A 200 -3.21 -14.84 23.73
N LYS A 201 -3.69 -13.61 23.98
CA LYS A 201 -4.47 -12.84 23.01
C LYS A 201 -3.65 -12.45 21.77
N GLU A 202 -2.39 -12.09 21.95
CA GLU A 202 -1.44 -11.85 20.86
C GLU A 202 -1.23 -13.12 20.01
N ARG A 203 -1.12 -14.30 20.65
CA ARG A 203 -1.01 -15.58 19.93
C ARG A 203 -2.29 -15.91 19.17
N GLU A 204 -3.46 -15.76 19.79
CA GLU A 204 -4.75 -15.96 19.12
C GLU A 204 -4.93 -15.04 17.90
N ALA A 205 -4.38 -13.83 17.94
CA ALA A 205 -4.35 -12.92 16.80
C ALA A 205 -3.43 -13.41 15.69
N ARG A 206 -2.22 -13.83 16.06
CA ARG A 206 -1.27 -14.41 15.09
C ARG A 206 -1.85 -15.65 14.40
N ASP A 207 -2.58 -16.48 15.12
CA ASP A 207 -3.17 -17.69 14.56
C ASP A 207 -4.41 -17.39 13.71
N SER A 208 -5.19 -16.35 14.01
CA SER A 208 -6.28 -15.90 13.13
C SER A 208 -5.77 -15.28 11.83
N ASP A 209 -4.68 -14.49 11.87
CA ASP A 209 -4.08 -13.90 10.67
C ASP A 209 -3.60 -14.98 9.70
N LYS A 210 -3.06 -16.09 10.23
CA LYS A 210 -2.68 -17.27 9.43
C LYS A 210 -3.87 -18.05 8.87
N LYS A 211 -5.04 -17.95 9.53
CA LYS A 211 -6.26 -18.70 9.19
C LYS A 211 -7.28 -17.87 8.41
N GLY A 212 -6.95 -16.66 7.96
CA GLY A 212 -7.82 -15.87 7.10
C GLY A 212 -8.29 -16.72 5.92
N TYR A 213 -9.56 -17.13 5.94
CA TYR A 213 -10.15 -17.95 4.89
C TYR A 213 -10.22 -17.11 3.63
N VAL A 214 -9.35 -17.39 2.68
CA VAL A 214 -9.47 -16.91 1.31
C VAL A 214 -10.28 -17.96 0.57
N ASP A 215 -11.49 -17.60 0.14
CA ASP A 215 -12.32 -18.48 -0.68
C ASP A 215 -11.47 -18.99 -1.87
N PRO A 216 -11.35 -20.31 -2.08
CA PRO A 216 -10.56 -20.88 -3.17
C PRO A 216 -10.91 -20.31 -4.54
N LYS A 217 -12.18 -19.91 -4.76
CA LYS A 217 -12.63 -19.26 -6.00
C LYS A 217 -12.07 -17.85 -6.13
N ILE A 218 -12.07 -17.07 -5.05
CA ILE A 218 -11.50 -15.71 -5.05
C ILE A 218 -9.97 -15.80 -5.25
N ALA A 219 -9.30 -16.71 -4.56
CA ALA A 219 -7.87 -16.95 -4.74
C ALA A 219 -7.53 -17.34 -6.19
N ALA A 220 -8.34 -18.19 -6.83
CA ALA A 220 -8.15 -18.58 -8.22
C ALA A 220 -8.38 -17.41 -9.19
N LEU A 221 -9.38 -16.56 -8.94
CA LEU A 221 -9.65 -15.36 -9.73
C LEU A 221 -8.54 -14.32 -9.60
N ASP A 222 -8.06 -14.08 -8.38
CA ASP A 222 -6.95 -13.17 -8.13
C ASP A 222 -5.67 -13.68 -8.78
N ALA A 223 -5.36 -14.98 -8.68
CA ALA A 223 -4.21 -15.59 -9.35
C ALA A 223 -4.28 -15.49 -10.89
N LYS A 224 -5.50 -15.62 -11.46
CA LYS A 224 -5.74 -15.42 -12.90
C LYS A 224 -5.51 -13.95 -13.28
N SER A 225 -6.10 -13.02 -12.53
CA SER A 225 -5.99 -11.58 -12.74
C SER A 225 -4.53 -11.09 -12.62
N GLU A 226 -3.79 -11.58 -11.63
CA GLU A 226 -2.37 -11.28 -11.47
C GLU A 226 -1.53 -11.72 -12.66
N ARG A 227 -1.82 -12.93 -13.17
CA ARG A 227 -1.15 -13.50 -14.33
C ARG A 227 -1.46 -12.71 -15.60
N GLU A 228 -2.73 -12.38 -15.84
CA GLU A 228 -3.15 -11.55 -16.97
C GLU A 228 -2.47 -10.17 -16.93
N HIS A 229 -2.47 -9.51 -15.77
CA HIS A 229 -1.80 -8.24 -15.60
C HIS A 229 -0.28 -8.34 -15.81
N TYR A 230 0.37 -9.41 -15.34
CA TYR A 230 1.81 -9.59 -15.56
C TYR A 230 2.16 -9.61 -17.06
N TYR A 231 1.41 -10.38 -17.84
CA TYR A 231 1.61 -10.49 -19.28
C TYR A 231 1.21 -9.21 -20.03
N ALA A 232 0.15 -8.52 -19.61
CA ALA A 232 -0.21 -7.21 -20.15
C ALA A 232 0.93 -6.19 -19.99
N VAL A 233 1.49 -6.07 -18.78
CA VAL A 233 2.61 -5.15 -18.53
C VAL A 233 3.88 -5.55 -19.29
N ALA A 234 4.16 -6.85 -19.41
CA ALA A 234 5.30 -7.33 -20.19
C ALA A 234 5.15 -6.95 -21.67
N ARG A 235 3.95 -7.12 -22.23
CA ARG A 235 3.62 -6.77 -23.61
C ARG A 235 3.67 -5.26 -23.86
N ASP A 236 3.12 -4.45 -22.96
CA ASP A 236 3.19 -2.99 -23.07
C ASP A 236 4.65 -2.52 -23.09
N ARG A 237 5.50 -3.10 -22.23
CA ARG A 237 6.94 -2.79 -22.21
C ARG A 237 7.66 -3.25 -23.47
N ALA A 238 7.27 -4.39 -24.04
CA ALA A 238 7.85 -4.91 -25.28
C ALA A 238 7.47 -4.03 -26.48
N ASN A 239 6.25 -3.48 -26.50
CA ASN A 239 5.72 -2.65 -27.58
C ASN A 239 6.18 -1.18 -27.47
N ALA A 240 6.37 -0.66 -26.25
CA ALA A 240 6.65 0.76 -26.03
C ALA A 240 7.82 1.33 -26.86
N PRO A 241 8.98 0.65 -27.04
CA PRO A 241 10.04 1.15 -27.91
C PRO A 241 9.61 1.28 -29.37
N ALA A 242 8.91 0.28 -29.89
CA ALA A 242 8.41 0.28 -31.27
C ALA A 242 7.35 1.36 -31.48
N GLU A 243 6.42 1.53 -30.54
CA GLU A 243 5.41 2.59 -30.56
C GLU A 243 6.04 3.98 -30.50
N GLN A 244 7.09 4.18 -29.70
CA GLN A 244 7.82 5.44 -29.63
C GLN A 244 8.50 5.77 -30.96
N MET A 245 9.13 4.79 -31.61
CA MET A 245 9.76 4.97 -32.92
C MET A 245 8.73 5.22 -34.02
N GLN A 246 7.60 4.52 -34.01
CA GLN A 246 6.47 4.78 -34.91
C GLN A 246 5.90 6.19 -34.71
N ALA A 247 5.73 6.63 -33.47
CA ALA A 247 5.26 7.99 -33.18
C ALA A 247 6.22 9.05 -33.72
N ARG A 248 7.54 8.82 -33.62
CA ARG A 248 8.57 9.70 -34.19
C ARG A 248 8.51 9.72 -35.72
N LEU A 249 8.28 8.59 -36.38
CA LEU A 249 8.06 8.55 -37.84
C LEU A 249 6.80 9.33 -38.24
N ARG A 250 5.69 9.14 -37.53
CA ARG A 250 4.43 9.84 -37.83
C ARG A 250 4.47 11.34 -37.55
N ALA A 251 5.37 11.79 -36.68
CA ALA A 251 5.62 13.21 -36.48
C ALA A 251 6.21 13.86 -37.74
N ASP A 252 7.01 13.13 -38.53
CA ASP A 252 7.54 13.62 -39.81
C ASP A 252 6.42 13.76 -40.85
N GLU A 253 6.23 14.98 -41.35
CA GLU A 253 5.14 15.31 -42.26
C GLU A 253 5.26 14.56 -43.60
N ARG A 254 6.47 14.46 -44.15
CA ARG A 254 6.73 13.73 -45.40
C ARG A 254 6.47 12.24 -45.25
N TYR A 255 6.88 11.62 -44.15
CA TYR A 255 6.58 10.22 -43.86
C TYR A 255 5.08 10.00 -43.71
N ARG A 256 4.39 10.87 -42.96
CA ARG A 256 2.94 10.76 -42.71
C ARG A 256 2.13 10.87 -43.99
N GLU A 257 2.51 11.78 -44.89
CA GLU A 257 1.88 11.91 -46.21
C GLU A 257 2.15 10.68 -47.07
N ALA A 258 3.39 10.20 -47.12
CA ALA A 258 3.74 8.98 -47.86
C ALA A 258 3.00 7.75 -47.34
N GLU A 259 2.90 7.57 -46.01
CA GLU A 259 2.13 6.51 -45.37
C GLU A 259 0.63 6.59 -45.75
N ARG A 260 0.06 7.80 -45.78
CA ARG A 260 -1.34 8.01 -46.18
C ARG A 260 -1.58 7.64 -47.64
N GLN A 261 -0.73 8.09 -48.57
CA GLN A 261 -0.89 7.79 -50.00
C GLN A 261 -0.65 6.31 -50.28
N TYR A 262 0.36 5.71 -49.63
CA TYR A 262 0.61 4.27 -49.70
C TYR A 262 -0.62 3.47 -49.25
N ASN A 263 -1.20 3.81 -48.10
CA ASN A 263 -2.37 3.12 -47.55
C ASN A 263 -3.65 3.37 -48.37
N ARG A 264 -3.77 4.51 -49.05
CA ARG A 264 -4.88 4.79 -49.99
C ARG A 264 -4.84 3.89 -51.22
N LEU A 265 -3.64 3.63 -51.76
CA LEU A 265 -3.46 2.81 -52.96
C LEU A 265 -3.67 1.31 -52.70
N THR A 266 -3.37 0.82 -51.48
CA THR A 266 -3.54 -0.60 -51.12
C THR A 266 -4.92 -1.20 -51.45
N PRO A 267 -6.05 -0.64 -50.98
CA PRO A 267 -7.37 -1.18 -51.32
C PRO A 267 -7.73 -0.96 -52.80
N MET A 268 -7.22 0.09 -53.45
CA MET A 268 -7.46 0.33 -54.88
C MET A 268 -6.78 -0.73 -55.74
N ILE A 269 -5.55 -1.10 -55.42
CA ILE A 269 -4.82 -2.20 -56.06
C ILE A 269 -5.61 -3.50 -55.92
N GLY A 270 -6.06 -3.82 -54.70
CA GLY A 270 -6.88 -5.01 -54.47
C GLY A 270 -8.17 -5.02 -55.30
N LYS A 271 -8.82 -3.86 -55.46
CA LYS A 271 -9.97 -3.68 -56.35
C LYS A 271 -9.59 -3.91 -57.81
N TYR A 272 -8.56 -3.24 -58.33
CA TYR A 272 -8.15 -3.37 -59.72
C TYR A 272 -7.75 -4.80 -60.09
N ASP A 273 -7.05 -5.50 -59.19
CA ASP A 273 -6.69 -6.90 -59.36
C ASP A 273 -7.93 -7.81 -59.39
N ALA A 274 -8.93 -7.57 -58.53
CA ALA A 274 -10.17 -8.35 -58.50
C ALA A 274 -11.08 -8.14 -59.73
N PHE A 275 -11.08 -6.92 -60.31
CA PHE A 275 -11.90 -6.57 -61.47
C PHE A 275 -11.16 -6.68 -62.81
N GLY A 276 -9.95 -7.25 -62.84
CA GLY A 276 -9.19 -7.48 -64.08
C GLY A 276 -8.65 -6.21 -64.75
N GLN A 277 -8.58 -5.10 -64.03
CA GLN A 277 -8.08 -3.80 -64.52
C GLN A 277 -6.56 -3.74 -64.43
N ALA A 278 -5.89 -4.49 -65.31
CA ALA A 278 -4.46 -4.77 -65.22
C ALA A 278 -3.56 -3.52 -65.36
N GLU A 279 -3.94 -2.56 -66.21
CA GLU A 279 -3.12 -1.37 -66.46
C GLU A 279 -3.23 -0.37 -65.30
N GLU A 280 -4.42 -0.18 -64.74
CA GLU A 280 -4.69 0.63 -63.54
C GLU A 280 -4.00 0.03 -62.31
N SER A 281 -4.06 -1.30 -62.15
CA SER A 281 -3.30 -2.01 -61.10
C SER A 281 -1.80 -1.78 -61.25
N ARG A 282 -1.26 -1.87 -62.47
CA ARG A 282 0.16 -1.65 -62.72
C ARG A 282 0.57 -0.21 -62.36
N LYS A 283 -0.20 0.79 -62.78
CA LYS A 283 0.04 2.20 -62.44
C LYS A 283 0.01 2.43 -60.93
N ALA A 284 -1.01 1.92 -60.25
CA ALA A 284 -1.15 2.04 -58.80
C ALA A 284 -0.02 1.35 -58.03
N LYS A 285 0.45 0.18 -58.49
CA LYS A 285 1.62 -0.53 -57.92
C LYS A 285 2.93 0.26 -58.11
N VAL A 286 3.13 0.90 -59.26
CA VAL A 286 4.30 1.76 -59.49
C VAL A 286 4.27 2.97 -58.55
N GLU A 287 3.11 3.60 -58.40
CA GLU A 287 2.95 4.73 -57.48
C GLU A 287 3.13 4.32 -56.01
N GLN A 288 2.58 3.17 -55.62
CA GLN A 288 2.78 2.60 -54.28
C GLN A 288 4.26 2.35 -53.97
N LYS A 289 5.03 1.85 -54.95
CA LYS A 289 6.50 1.70 -54.81
C LYS A 289 7.22 3.04 -54.62
N ARG A 290 6.77 4.11 -55.28
CA ARG A 290 7.34 5.46 -55.08
C ARG A 290 7.12 5.95 -53.65
N TRP A 291 5.90 5.82 -53.14
CA TRP A 291 5.60 6.18 -51.75
C TRP A 291 6.35 5.31 -50.73
N ALA A 292 6.56 4.03 -51.02
CA ALA A 292 7.40 3.16 -50.20
C ALA A 292 8.87 3.62 -50.16
N ALA A 293 9.42 4.07 -51.29
CA ALA A 293 10.77 4.61 -51.35
C ALA A 293 10.90 5.90 -50.51
N VAL A 294 9.88 6.79 -50.55
CA VAL A 294 9.84 7.99 -49.70
C VAL A 294 9.80 7.60 -48.22
N MET A 295 8.98 6.62 -47.83
CA MET A 295 8.96 6.15 -46.44
C MET A 295 10.34 5.62 -46.00
N ALA A 296 11.03 4.84 -46.84
CA ALA A 296 12.37 4.34 -46.56
C ALA A 296 13.42 5.46 -46.45
N GLU A 297 13.37 6.47 -47.33
CA GLU A 297 14.21 7.68 -47.26
C GLU A 297 14.02 8.39 -45.92
N ARG A 298 12.77 8.61 -45.49
CA ARG A 298 12.48 9.29 -44.22
C ARG A 298 12.88 8.47 -43.01
N MET A 299 12.71 7.15 -43.04
CA MET A 299 13.21 6.25 -41.98
C MET A 299 14.73 6.35 -41.82
N ALA A 300 15.47 6.29 -42.93
CA ALA A 300 16.92 6.45 -42.93
C ALA A 300 17.35 7.83 -42.41
N ALA A 301 16.69 8.91 -42.84
CA ALA A 301 16.97 10.27 -42.38
C ALA A 301 16.77 10.46 -40.87
N LEU A 302 15.85 9.69 -40.26
CA LEU A 302 15.58 9.73 -38.82
C LEU A 302 16.42 8.73 -38.00
N ASN A 303 17.29 7.96 -38.67
CA ASN A 303 18.05 6.85 -38.09
C ASN A 303 17.14 5.82 -37.40
N ILE A 304 16.03 5.45 -38.05
CA ILE A 304 15.09 4.43 -37.56
C ILE A 304 15.19 3.22 -38.49
N SER A 305 15.59 2.08 -37.93
CA SER A 305 15.66 0.82 -38.67
C SER A 305 14.31 0.07 -38.64
N PRO A 306 14.05 -0.84 -39.59
CA PRO A 306 12.89 -1.74 -39.52
C PRO A 306 12.84 -2.56 -38.22
N GLU A 307 14.00 -2.89 -37.65
CA GLU A 307 14.15 -3.62 -36.38
C GLU A 307 13.66 -2.81 -35.18
N ASP A 308 13.81 -1.48 -35.22
CA ASP A 308 13.32 -0.58 -34.17
C ASP A 308 11.80 -0.49 -34.12
N LEU A 309 11.12 -0.89 -35.20
CA LEU A 309 9.65 -0.97 -35.27
C LEU A 309 9.10 -2.32 -34.81
N ARG A 310 9.96 -3.27 -34.42
CA ARG A 310 9.55 -4.58 -33.93
C ARG A 310 9.50 -4.60 -32.39
N PRO A 311 8.41 -5.12 -31.79
CA PRO A 311 8.36 -5.33 -30.36
C PRO A 311 9.50 -6.23 -29.85
N ARG A 312 10.02 -5.92 -28.67
CA ARG A 312 11.09 -6.69 -28.02
C ARG A 312 10.52 -7.47 -26.84
N TYR A 313 9.95 -8.64 -27.13
CA TYR A 313 9.32 -9.48 -26.11
C TYR A 313 10.34 -10.07 -25.14
N ARG A 314 9.97 -10.13 -23.86
CA ARG A 314 10.77 -10.74 -22.80
C ARG A 314 10.82 -12.25 -22.92
N CYS A 315 9.70 -12.89 -23.23
CA CYS A 315 9.61 -14.32 -23.50
C CYS A 315 9.38 -14.58 -24.98
N VAL A 316 10.39 -15.13 -25.66
CA VAL A 316 10.29 -15.49 -27.08
C VAL A 316 9.29 -16.64 -27.30
N LYS A 317 9.16 -17.56 -26.33
CA LYS A 317 8.26 -18.74 -26.45
C LYS A 317 6.78 -18.36 -26.60
N CYS A 318 6.32 -17.36 -25.84
CA CYS A 318 4.93 -16.93 -25.82
C CYS A 318 4.70 -15.51 -26.33
N SER A 319 5.75 -14.79 -26.74
CA SER A 319 5.67 -13.37 -27.11
C SER A 319 4.93 -12.53 -26.05
N ASP A 320 5.26 -12.80 -24.78
CA ASP A 320 4.63 -12.24 -23.58
C ASP A 320 3.09 -12.36 -23.50
N THR A 321 2.47 -13.26 -24.26
CA THR A 321 1.02 -13.56 -24.14
C THR A 321 0.71 -14.49 -22.97
N GLY A 322 1.70 -15.24 -22.50
CA GLY A 322 1.52 -16.29 -21.52
C GLY A 322 0.98 -17.61 -22.06
N PHE A 323 0.75 -17.71 -23.38
CA PHE A 323 0.33 -18.93 -24.06
C PHE A 323 1.32 -19.30 -25.16
N LEU A 324 1.64 -20.58 -25.26
CA LEU A 324 2.40 -21.14 -26.36
C LEU A 324 1.51 -21.27 -27.61
N PRO A 325 2.07 -21.40 -28.82
CA PRO A 325 1.28 -21.54 -30.05
C PRO A 325 0.31 -22.73 -30.04
N ASN A 326 0.60 -23.76 -29.24
CA ASN A 326 -0.27 -24.92 -29.05
C ASN A 326 -1.40 -24.71 -28.02
N GLY A 327 -1.58 -23.48 -27.50
CA GLY A 327 -2.59 -23.12 -26.50
C GLY A 327 -2.22 -23.47 -25.06
N GLN A 328 -1.07 -24.11 -24.82
CA GLN A 328 -0.62 -24.43 -23.46
C GLN A 328 -0.08 -23.18 -22.74
N MET A 329 -0.22 -23.14 -21.42
CA MET A 329 0.31 -22.03 -20.62
C MET A 329 1.84 -22.04 -20.64
N CYS A 330 2.42 -20.86 -20.85
CA CYS A 330 3.86 -20.68 -20.83
C CYS A 330 4.40 -20.72 -19.39
N ASP A 331 5.59 -21.32 -19.26
CA ASP A 331 6.32 -21.49 -18.00
C ASP A 331 7.08 -20.23 -17.54
N CYS A 332 7.05 -19.15 -18.34
CA CYS A 332 7.77 -17.91 -18.04
C CYS A 332 7.14 -17.04 -16.93
N TYR A 333 5.99 -17.44 -16.38
CA TYR A 333 5.41 -16.80 -15.20
C TYR A 333 6.21 -17.18 -13.94
N PRO A 334 6.75 -16.21 -13.18
CA PRO A 334 7.61 -16.50 -12.04
C PRO A 334 6.87 -17.27 -10.94
N LYS A 335 7.45 -18.39 -10.50
CA LYS A 335 6.98 -19.15 -9.33
C LYS A 335 7.21 -18.29 -8.07
N GLY A 336 6.14 -17.73 -7.51
CA GLY A 336 6.17 -16.89 -6.30
C GLY A 336 5.53 -15.50 -6.42
N GLY A 337 4.91 -15.15 -7.55
CA GLY A 337 4.35 -13.81 -7.75
C GLY A 337 5.43 -12.75 -8.04
N ARG A 338 5.02 -11.50 -8.30
CA ARG A 338 5.89 -10.44 -8.84
C ARG A 338 7.17 -10.26 -7.99
N ARG A 339 8.34 -10.43 -8.62
CA ARG A 339 9.62 -9.90 -8.13
C ARG A 339 9.80 -8.45 -8.54
#